data_AF-A0A956KTD1-F1
#
_entry.id   AF-A0A956KTD1-F1
#
_cell.length_a   1.000
_cell.length_b   1.000
_cell.length_c   1.000
_cell.angle_alpha   90.00
_cell.angle_beta   90.00
_cell.angle_gamma   90.00
#
_symmetry.space_group_name_H-M   'P 1'
#
loop_
_entity.id
_entity.type
_entity.pdbx_description
1 polymer ?
#
loop_
_entity_poly.entity_id
_entity_poly.type
_entity_poly.pdbx_seq_one_letter_code
_entity_poly.pdbx_strand_id
1 'polypeptide(L)'
;MPLALPPPDVADVSAPIRFERPAASRGLRAGLVLAWTLLLLLVVDLPLWLSADGRLGELATINHHLVLADGWAFVPRGHPIADFIGVGTLRRFYLEAHHAWPLRTLGVAVMGLMTGLGLQQLLSEIQGRLGRRREQLAIFAWLMVAVVLIRLWLLFLPLAATWIPAAAMLVPVMVQLGRRVCLACGFGLAVAAAMMVPPFDAVLGLTIGAQATAIAFCTPRHRGAGWRWAPPFMLACAGATFAVYLATQLLSAGTLHVFDLSSLEWGRLGGACIAGMIWPLVGLAIDPLFERAAGNLSRSLLLELSDLNNPVLQRISTRAPGTWAHSRAMANLAESAAHAVGADALLVRVGAYYHDLGKTCQAKYFAGLQVLDEVLGLTGLAEVVVVGADPREQRVGAD
;
A
#
# COMPACT_ATOMS: atom_id res chain seq x y z
N MET A 1 45.63 48.35 23.45
CA MET A 1 45.31 47.51 22.28
C MET A 1 44.49 46.34 22.81
N PRO A 2 43.17 46.29 22.61
CA PRO A 2 42.35 45.22 23.18
C PRO A 2 42.59 43.94 22.39
N LEU A 3 42.83 42.83 23.11
CA LEU A 3 42.91 41.48 22.53
C LEU A 3 41.55 41.15 21.90
N ALA A 4 41.48 41.16 20.57
CA ALA A 4 40.35 40.58 19.86
C ALA A 4 40.42 39.06 20.02
N LEU A 5 39.49 38.50 20.81
CA LEU A 5 39.24 37.05 20.78
C LEU A 5 38.76 36.68 19.38
N PRO A 6 39.29 35.60 18.77
CA PRO A 6 38.81 35.14 17.48
C PRO A 6 37.31 34.77 17.59
N PRO A 7 36.53 34.98 16.52
CA PRO A 7 35.12 34.57 16.52
C PRO A 7 35.03 33.06 16.77
N PRO A 8 34.00 32.58 17.49
CA PRO A 8 33.82 31.16 17.70
C PRO A 8 33.69 30.47 16.34
N ASP A 9 34.50 29.43 16.13
CA ASP A 9 34.39 28.54 14.97
C ASP A 9 32.95 28.06 14.91
N VAL A 10 32.19 28.56 13.94
CA VAL A 10 30.89 28.01 13.58
C VAL A 10 31.21 26.67 12.96
N ALA A 11 31.31 25.65 13.81
CA ALA A 11 31.45 24.26 13.40
C ALA A 11 30.45 24.03 12.27
N ASP A 12 30.96 23.53 11.15
CA ASP A 12 30.23 23.30 9.92
C ASP A 12 28.92 22.51 10.16
N VAL A 13 27.83 23.24 10.38
CA VAL A 13 26.48 22.68 10.59
C VAL A 13 25.94 22.05 9.29
N SER A 14 26.70 22.12 8.18
CA SER A 14 26.35 21.48 6.92
C SER A 14 26.69 19.98 6.88
N ALA A 15 27.43 19.45 7.87
CA ALA A 15 27.66 18.02 7.96
C ALA A 15 26.32 17.28 8.16
N PRO A 16 25.84 16.50 7.16
CA PRO A 16 24.57 15.81 7.29
C PRO A 16 24.69 14.82 8.45
N ILE A 17 23.87 15.00 9.48
CA ILE A 17 23.72 14.03 10.57
C ILE A 17 23.24 12.72 9.95
N ARG A 18 24.18 11.83 9.63
CA ARG A 18 23.89 10.48 9.14
C ARG A 18 23.36 9.66 10.31
N PHE A 19 22.05 9.66 10.47
CA PHE A 19 21.37 8.62 11.22
C PHE A 19 21.56 7.30 10.45
N GLU A 20 22.59 6.53 10.78
CA GLU A 20 22.76 5.16 10.30
C GLU A 20 21.62 4.30 10.87
N ARG A 21 20.50 4.25 10.14
CA ARG A 21 19.43 3.31 10.47
C ARG A 21 19.86 1.92 9.99
N PRO A 22 19.73 0.88 10.82
CA PRO A 22 20.19 -0.45 10.48
C PRO A 22 19.45 -0.96 9.24
N ALA A 23 20.20 -1.26 8.18
CA ALA A 23 19.67 -1.94 7.01
C ALA A 23 19.05 -3.29 7.41
N ALA A 24 18.01 -3.73 6.70
CA ALA A 24 17.44 -5.05 6.91
C ALA A 24 18.54 -6.13 6.80
N SER A 25 18.67 -6.98 7.82
CA SER A 25 19.67 -8.06 7.84
C SER A 25 19.44 -9.02 6.67
N ARG A 26 20.52 -9.63 6.14
CA ARG A 26 20.42 -10.62 5.05
C ARG A 26 19.43 -11.74 5.38
N GLY A 27 19.36 -12.16 6.65
CA GLY A 27 18.40 -13.15 7.14
C GLY A 27 16.94 -12.72 7.02
N LEU A 28 16.61 -11.46 7.30
CA LEU A 28 15.24 -10.95 7.13
C LEU A 28 14.81 -10.96 5.66
N ARG A 29 15.72 -10.57 4.76
CA ARG A 29 15.45 -10.52 3.32
C ARG A 29 15.17 -11.92 2.77
N ALA A 30 16.00 -12.89 3.14
CA ALA A 30 15.78 -14.29 2.78
C ALA A 30 14.47 -14.84 3.36
N GLY A 31 14.16 -14.50 4.62
CA GLY A 31 12.92 -14.90 5.28
C GLY A 31 11.66 -14.38 4.57
N LEU A 32 11.67 -13.14 4.06
CA LEU A 32 10.52 -12.57 3.34
C LEU A 32 10.29 -13.25 1.98
N VAL A 33 11.36 -13.57 1.25
CA VAL A 33 11.26 -14.31 -0.03
C VAL A 33 10.73 -15.73 0.20
N LEU A 34 11.22 -16.39 1.25
CA LEU A 34 10.75 -17.72 1.63
C LEU A 34 9.27 -17.68 2.02
N ALA A 35 8.87 -16.73 2.87
CA ALA A 35 7.48 -16.54 3.28
C ALA A 35 6.55 -16.28 2.08
N TRP A 36 6.98 -15.44 1.13
CA TRP A 36 6.25 -15.19 -0.11
C TRP A 36 6.03 -16.47 -0.92
N THR A 37 7.10 -17.24 -1.11
CA THR A 37 7.07 -18.48 -1.90
C THR A 37 6.19 -19.55 -1.23
N LEU A 38 6.34 -19.72 0.09
CA LEU A 38 5.53 -20.67 0.87
C LEU A 38 4.05 -20.29 0.88
N LEU A 39 3.72 -18.99 0.96
CA LEU A 39 2.33 -18.56 0.87
C LEU A 39 1.74 -18.86 -0.51
N LEU A 40 2.48 -18.63 -1.59
CA LEU A 40 1.99 -18.97 -2.93
C LEU A 40 1.74 -20.46 -3.09
N LEU A 41 2.64 -21.31 -2.61
CA LEU A 41 2.44 -22.76 -2.58
C LEU A 41 1.16 -23.13 -1.82
N LEU A 42 0.98 -22.55 -0.63
CA LEU A 42 -0.23 -22.77 0.16
C LEU A 42 -1.47 -22.30 -0.61
N VAL A 43 -1.51 -21.06 -1.08
CA VAL A 43 -2.72 -20.46 -1.64
C VAL A 43 -3.10 -21.07 -3.00
N VAL A 44 -2.11 -21.48 -3.81
CA VAL A 44 -2.31 -22.02 -5.16
C VAL A 44 -2.58 -23.54 -5.15
N ASP A 45 -1.92 -24.30 -4.27
CA ASP A 45 -1.99 -25.78 -4.25
C ASP A 45 -2.81 -26.36 -3.09
N LEU A 46 -3.18 -25.60 -2.05
CA LEU A 46 -4.02 -26.07 -0.94
C LEU A 46 -5.32 -26.79 -1.38
N PRO A 47 -6.06 -26.34 -2.41
CA PRO A 47 -7.24 -27.06 -2.88
C PRO A 47 -6.91 -28.44 -3.47
N LEU A 48 -5.78 -28.56 -4.18
CA LEU A 48 -5.33 -29.83 -4.76
C LEU A 48 -4.85 -30.79 -3.66
N TRP A 49 -4.15 -30.26 -2.65
CA TRP A 49 -3.74 -31.04 -1.47
C TRP A 49 -4.94 -31.58 -0.69
N LEU A 50 -5.93 -30.72 -0.41
CA LEU A 50 -7.15 -31.13 0.28
C LEU A 50 -7.99 -32.14 -0.54
N SER A 51 -7.91 -32.11 -1.88
CA SER A 51 -8.54 -33.12 -2.73
C SER A 51 -7.74 -34.43 -2.85
N ALA A 52 -6.41 -34.37 -2.78
CA ALA A 52 -5.53 -35.54 -2.90
C ALA A 52 -5.56 -36.44 -1.66
N ASP A 53 -5.75 -35.88 -0.46
CA ASP A 53 -5.88 -36.62 0.80
C ASP A 53 -7.26 -37.30 0.99
N GLY A 54 -8.11 -37.33 -0.04
CA GLY A 54 -9.43 -37.98 0.00
C GLY A 54 -10.50 -37.25 0.82
N ARG A 55 -10.17 -36.19 1.57
CA ARG A 55 -11.13 -35.44 2.41
C ARG A 55 -12.12 -34.56 1.64
N LEU A 56 -11.75 -34.10 0.44
CA LEU A 56 -12.67 -33.48 -0.54
C LEU A 56 -12.94 -34.41 -1.75
N GLY A 57 -12.51 -35.67 -1.65
CA GLY A 57 -12.50 -36.64 -2.75
C GLY A 57 -13.88 -37.12 -3.23
N GLU A 58 -14.97 -36.73 -2.56
CA GLU A 58 -16.30 -37.25 -2.92
C GLU A 58 -17.14 -36.32 -3.79
N LEU A 59 -16.85 -35.01 -3.88
CA LEU A 59 -17.69 -34.10 -4.67
C LEU A 59 -16.90 -32.91 -5.23
N ALA A 60 -16.39 -33.03 -6.45
CA ALA A 60 -16.12 -31.85 -7.26
C ALA A 60 -17.43 -31.43 -7.96
N THR A 61 -18.15 -30.45 -7.41
CA THR A 61 -19.30 -29.84 -8.07
C THR A 61 -18.85 -28.94 -9.21
N ILE A 62 -19.09 -29.35 -10.44
CA ILE A 62 -18.88 -28.54 -11.64
C ILE A 62 -20.26 -28.05 -12.09
N ASN A 63 -20.45 -26.73 -12.17
CA ASN A 63 -21.72 -26.08 -12.52
C ASN A 63 -22.92 -26.47 -11.63
N HIS A 64 -22.74 -26.56 -10.30
CA HIS A 64 -23.78 -26.87 -9.28
C HIS A 64 -24.59 -28.17 -9.46
N HIS A 65 -24.48 -28.85 -10.60
CA HIS A 65 -25.35 -29.95 -11.02
C HIS A 65 -24.57 -31.21 -11.42
N LEU A 66 -23.25 -31.14 -11.63
CA LEU A 66 -22.43 -32.30 -11.94
C LEU A 66 -21.49 -32.59 -10.78
N VAL A 67 -21.57 -33.80 -10.22
CA VAL A 67 -20.68 -34.26 -9.16
C VAL A 67 -19.73 -35.29 -9.75
N LEU A 68 -18.42 -35.03 -9.70
CA LEU A 68 -17.41 -36.03 -10.06
C LEU A 68 -16.88 -36.70 -8.79
N ALA A 69 -17.05 -38.02 -8.69
CA ALA A 69 -16.48 -38.85 -7.62
C ALA A 69 -15.93 -40.14 -8.22
N ASP A 70 -14.72 -40.54 -7.84
CA ASP A 70 -14.05 -41.78 -8.31
C ASP A 70 -14.01 -41.97 -9.85
N GLY A 71 -13.90 -40.86 -10.59
CA GLY A 71 -13.91 -40.89 -12.06
C GLY A 71 -15.28 -41.18 -12.69
N TRP A 72 -16.35 -41.19 -11.88
CA TRP A 72 -17.75 -41.24 -12.30
C TRP A 72 -18.36 -39.84 -12.22
N ALA A 73 -19.19 -39.49 -13.21
CA ALA A 73 -19.98 -38.27 -13.21
C ALA A 73 -21.42 -38.61 -12.78
N PHE A 74 -21.86 -38.05 -11.66
CA PHE A 74 -23.21 -38.19 -11.14
C PHE A 74 -24.06 -37.02 -11.64
N VAL A 75 -25.07 -37.35 -12.46
CA VAL A 75 -26.08 -36.40 -12.99
C VAL A 75 -27.38 -36.60 -12.20
N PRO A 76 -28.00 -35.54 -11.65
CA PRO A 76 -29.26 -35.64 -10.94
C PRO A 76 -30.37 -36.17 -11.87
N ARG A 77 -31.22 -37.07 -11.34
CA ARG A 77 -32.36 -37.64 -12.08
C ARG A 77 -33.24 -36.51 -12.63
N GLY A 78 -33.47 -36.52 -13.95
CA GLY A 78 -34.36 -35.58 -14.65
C GLY A 78 -33.65 -34.57 -15.56
N HIS A 79 -32.32 -34.48 -15.53
CA HIS A 79 -31.56 -33.62 -16.46
C HIS A 79 -31.12 -34.37 -17.72
N PRO A 80 -31.25 -33.76 -18.92
CA PRO A 80 -30.83 -34.38 -20.17
C PRO A 80 -29.30 -34.55 -20.23
N ILE A 81 -28.84 -35.77 -20.52
CA ILE A 81 -27.42 -36.15 -20.59
C ILE A 81 -26.68 -35.42 -21.73
N ALA A 82 -27.42 -34.99 -22.76
CA ALA A 82 -26.87 -34.27 -23.92
C ALA A 82 -26.22 -32.91 -23.57
N ASP A 83 -26.64 -32.27 -22.47
CA ASP A 83 -26.02 -31.02 -22.00
C ASP A 83 -24.62 -31.27 -21.37
N PHE A 84 -24.28 -32.55 -21.13
CA PHE A 84 -23.06 -32.97 -20.44
C PHE A 84 -22.06 -33.72 -21.35
N ILE A 85 -22.13 -33.54 -22.68
CA ILE A 85 -21.23 -34.18 -23.67
C ILE A 85 -19.72 -33.89 -23.40
N GLY A 86 -19.38 -32.96 -22.50
CA GLY A 86 -18.02 -32.71 -22.01
C GLY A 86 -17.48 -33.65 -20.92
N VAL A 87 -18.24 -34.65 -20.43
CA VAL A 87 -17.82 -35.53 -19.32
C VAL A 87 -16.51 -36.28 -19.60
N GLY A 88 -16.25 -36.67 -20.84
CA GLY A 88 -14.98 -37.29 -21.24
C GLY A 88 -13.78 -36.34 -21.13
N THR A 89 -13.98 -35.06 -21.44
CA THR A 89 -12.96 -34.00 -21.28
C THR A 89 -12.74 -33.69 -19.81
N LEU A 90 -13.80 -33.65 -19.00
CA LEU A 90 -13.75 -33.45 -17.55
C LEU A 90 -13.05 -34.60 -16.81
N ARG A 91 -13.28 -35.85 -17.23
CA ARG A 91 -12.57 -37.03 -16.70
C ARG A 91 -11.08 -37.00 -17.05
N ARG A 92 -10.71 -36.59 -18.27
CA ARG A 92 -9.30 -36.37 -18.64
C ARG A 92 -8.69 -35.25 -17.81
N PHE A 93 -9.40 -34.14 -17.62
CA PHE A 93 -8.94 -33.02 -16.80
C PHE A 93 -8.72 -33.43 -15.33
N TYR A 94 -9.63 -34.23 -14.76
CA TYR A 94 -9.52 -34.78 -13.40
C TYR A 94 -8.32 -35.73 -13.27
N LEU A 95 -8.13 -36.65 -14.23
CA LEU A 95 -7.01 -37.60 -14.24
C LEU A 95 -5.65 -36.93 -14.52
N GLU A 96 -5.60 -35.96 -15.44
CA GLU A 96 -4.40 -35.17 -15.74
C GLU A 96 -4.01 -34.26 -14.56
N ALA A 97 -5.00 -33.63 -13.90
CA ALA A 97 -4.76 -32.83 -12.70
C ALA A 97 -4.21 -33.66 -11.52
N HIS A 98 -4.67 -34.89 -11.35
CA HIS A 98 -4.18 -35.81 -10.30
C HIS A 98 -2.75 -36.32 -10.53
N HIS A 99 -2.25 -36.37 -11.77
CA HIS A 99 -0.86 -36.78 -12.05
C HIS A 99 0.11 -35.59 -12.20
N ALA A 100 -0.38 -34.39 -12.50
CA ALA A 100 0.46 -33.22 -12.76
C ALA A 100 0.76 -32.33 -11.54
N TRP A 101 0.19 -32.60 -10.36
CA TRP A 101 0.37 -31.77 -9.17
C TRP A 101 1.83 -31.58 -8.70
N PRO A 102 2.76 -32.55 -8.83
CA PRO A 102 4.16 -32.34 -8.43
C PRO A 102 4.89 -31.35 -9.36
N LEU A 103 4.60 -31.39 -10.67
CA LEU A 103 5.19 -30.45 -11.63
C LEU A 103 4.58 -29.05 -11.49
N ARG A 104 3.28 -28.97 -11.18
CA ARG A 104 2.60 -27.71 -10.89
C ARG A 104 3.18 -27.04 -9.64
N THR A 105 3.29 -27.76 -8.53
CA THR A 105 3.87 -27.25 -7.27
C THR A 105 5.32 -26.78 -7.48
N LEU A 106 6.12 -27.52 -8.27
CA LEU A 106 7.46 -27.07 -8.67
C LEU A 106 7.41 -25.75 -9.45
N GLY A 107 6.52 -25.63 -10.44
CA GLY A 107 6.32 -24.38 -11.19
C GLY A 107 5.93 -23.22 -10.28
N VAL A 108 5.07 -23.47 -9.29
CA VAL A 108 4.67 -22.48 -8.29
C VAL A 108 5.84 -22.03 -7.42
N ALA A 109 6.65 -22.98 -6.95
CA ALA A 109 7.84 -22.69 -6.17
C ALA A 109 8.85 -21.84 -6.96
N VAL A 110 9.11 -22.18 -8.22
CA VAL A 110 10.05 -21.46 -9.10
C VAL A 110 9.55 -20.03 -9.35
N MET A 111 8.30 -19.84 -9.76
CA MET A 111 7.74 -18.51 -10.01
C MET A 111 7.64 -17.67 -8.73
N GLY A 112 7.27 -18.28 -7.60
CA GLY A 112 7.25 -17.63 -6.30
C GLY A 112 8.62 -17.13 -5.87
N LEU A 113 9.65 -17.96 -6.04
CA LEU A 113 11.03 -17.60 -5.72
C LEU A 113 11.55 -16.47 -6.63
N MET A 114 11.29 -16.54 -7.94
CA MET A 114 11.70 -15.49 -8.88
C MET A 114 11.03 -14.14 -8.59
N THR A 115 9.72 -14.13 -8.37
CA THR A 115 8.98 -12.89 -8.06
C THR A 115 9.37 -12.32 -6.69
N GLY A 116 9.55 -13.18 -5.68
CA GLY A 116 10.02 -12.78 -4.36
C GLY A 116 11.42 -12.18 -4.38
N LEU A 117 12.38 -12.81 -5.07
CA LEU A 117 13.75 -12.30 -5.21
C LEU A 117 13.78 -10.96 -5.96
N GLY A 118 13.04 -10.85 -7.07
CA GLY A 118 12.97 -9.61 -7.86
C GLY A 118 12.42 -8.43 -7.05
N LEU A 119 11.32 -8.65 -6.31
CA LEU A 119 10.74 -7.63 -5.43
C LEU A 119 11.72 -7.24 -4.32
N GLN A 120 12.37 -8.23 -3.69
CA GLN A 120 13.31 -7.98 -2.61
C GLN A 120 14.55 -7.21 -3.08
N GLN A 121 15.06 -7.49 -4.27
CA GLN A 121 16.19 -6.78 -4.86
C GLN A 121 15.81 -5.31 -5.13
N LEU A 122 14.66 -5.06 -5.77
CA LEU A 122 14.18 -3.71 -6.02
C LEU A 122 13.99 -2.91 -4.73
N LEU A 123 13.36 -3.52 -3.72
CA LEU A 123 13.17 -2.87 -2.41
C LEU A 123 14.50 -2.56 -1.72
N SER A 124 15.53 -3.38 -1.94
CA SER A 124 16.86 -3.12 -1.39
C SER A 124 17.59 -1.97 -2.08
N GLU A 125 17.41 -1.79 -3.39
CA GLU A 125 17.96 -0.67 -4.15
C GLU A 125 17.30 0.67 -3.74
N ILE A 126 15.99 0.66 -3.54
CA ILE A 126 15.23 1.84 -3.11
C ILE A 126 15.60 2.22 -1.66
N GLN A 127 15.83 1.23 -0.80
CA GLN A 127 16.28 1.45 0.58
C GLN A 127 17.66 2.10 0.71
N GLY A 128 18.55 1.93 -0.28
CA GLY A 128 19.87 2.59 -0.27
C GLY A 128 19.80 4.12 -0.16
N ARG A 129 18.61 4.71 -0.38
CA ARG A 129 18.36 6.15 -0.26
C ARG A 129 17.62 6.56 1.02
N LEU A 130 16.80 5.70 1.63
CA LEU A 130 15.98 5.99 2.81
C LEU A 130 15.81 4.70 3.64
N GLY A 131 16.66 4.48 4.64
CA GLY A 131 16.71 3.26 5.45
C GLY A 131 15.47 3.00 6.32
N ARG A 132 14.40 2.43 5.75
CA ARG A 132 13.16 2.12 6.49
C ARG A 132 12.79 0.63 6.38
N ARG A 133 13.19 -0.14 7.39
CA ARG A 133 12.84 -1.56 7.58
C ARG A 133 11.32 -1.80 7.70
N ARG A 134 10.60 -0.84 8.28
CA ARG A 134 9.14 -0.93 8.50
C ARG A 134 8.34 -0.92 7.19
N GLU A 135 8.75 -0.11 6.22
CA GLU A 135 8.07 0.00 4.92
C GLU A 135 8.18 -1.30 4.12
N GLN A 136 9.35 -1.96 4.13
CA GLN A 136 9.51 -3.27 3.48
C GLN A 136 8.58 -4.32 4.07
N LEU A 137 8.50 -4.38 5.41
CA LEU A 137 7.60 -5.31 6.10
C LEU A 137 6.14 -5.01 5.78
N ALA A 138 5.75 -3.74 5.75
CA ALA A 138 4.40 -3.32 5.41
C ALA A 138 4.02 -3.71 3.97
N ILE A 139 4.93 -3.53 3.00
CA ILE A 139 4.70 -3.90 1.59
C ILE A 139 4.54 -5.40 1.44
N PHE A 140 5.47 -6.18 2.01
CA PHE A 140 5.38 -7.63 1.94
C PHE A 140 4.09 -8.13 2.59
N ALA A 141 3.76 -7.66 3.80
CA ALA A 141 2.51 -8.00 4.46
C ALA A 141 1.29 -7.64 3.61
N TRP A 142 1.28 -6.45 3.00
CA TRP A 142 0.20 -6.01 2.13
C TRP A 142 0.02 -6.88 0.89
N LEU A 143 1.12 -7.29 0.24
CA LEU A 143 1.04 -8.20 -0.90
C LEU A 143 0.60 -9.60 -0.49
N MET A 144 1.01 -10.09 0.68
CA MET A 144 0.51 -11.36 1.23
C MET A 144 -1.00 -11.31 1.45
N VAL A 145 -1.51 -10.22 2.04
CA VAL A 145 -2.95 -10.00 2.22
C VAL A 145 -3.64 -9.95 0.86
N ALA A 146 -3.10 -9.23 -0.12
CA ALA A 146 -3.66 -9.15 -1.46
C ALA A 146 -3.79 -10.54 -2.10
N VAL A 147 -2.73 -11.37 -2.05
CA VAL A 147 -2.74 -12.75 -2.57
C VAL A 147 -3.82 -13.59 -1.90
N VAL A 148 -3.95 -13.54 -0.57
CA VAL A 148 -5.01 -14.27 0.15
C VAL A 148 -6.40 -13.78 -0.25
N LEU A 149 -6.62 -12.46 -0.31
CA LEU A 149 -7.90 -11.89 -0.70
C LEU A 149 -8.29 -12.26 -2.13
N ILE A 150 -7.34 -12.29 -3.07
CA ILE A 150 -7.56 -12.76 -4.44
C ILE A 150 -8.01 -14.22 -4.44
N ARG A 151 -7.38 -15.07 -3.63
CA ARG A 151 -7.80 -16.47 -3.56
C ARG A 151 -9.19 -16.63 -2.96
N LEU A 152 -9.47 -15.93 -1.86
CA LEU A 152 -10.81 -15.93 -1.26
C LEU A 152 -11.85 -15.43 -2.26
N TRP A 153 -11.52 -14.42 -3.07
CA TRP A 153 -12.38 -13.96 -4.15
C TRP A 153 -12.70 -15.09 -5.13
N LEU A 154 -11.67 -15.75 -5.64
CA LEU A 154 -11.82 -16.85 -6.61
C LEU A 154 -12.57 -18.06 -6.03
N LEU A 155 -12.57 -18.26 -4.71
CA LEU A 155 -13.25 -19.37 -4.05
C LEU A 155 -14.73 -19.09 -3.75
N PHE A 156 -15.08 -17.85 -3.36
CA PHE A 156 -16.38 -17.55 -2.79
C PHE A 156 -17.30 -16.71 -3.69
N LEU A 157 -16.76 -15.99 -4.68
CA LEU A 157 -17.56 -15.12 -5.55
C LEU A 157 -17.78 -15.78 -6.92
N PRO A 158 -19.04 -15.94 -7.37
CA PRO A 158 -19.36 -16.48 -8.69
C PRO A 158 -19.19 -15.41 -9.79
N LEU A 159 -18.06 -14.71 -9.79
CA LEU A 159 -17.70 -13.67 -10.75
C LEU A 159 -16.51 -14.13 -11.59
N ALA A 160 -16.39 -13.61 -12.80
CA ALA A 160 -15.24 -13.91 -13.65
C ALA A 160 -13.94 -13.45 -12.99
N ALA A 161 -12.85 -14.20 -13.15
CA ALA A 161 -11.58 -13.93 -12.48
C ALA A 161 -11.01 -12.52 -12.79
N THR A 162 -11.32 -11.95 -13.96
CA THR A 162 -10.91 -10.58 -14.33
C THR A 162 -11.52 -9.48 -13.44
N TRP A 163 -12.54 -9.79 -12.63
CA TRP A 163 -13.11 -8.87 -11.63
C TRP A 163 -12.21 -8.64 -10.41
N ILE A 164 -11.12 -9.41 -10.28
CA ILE A 164 -10.23 -9.36 -9.12
C ILE A 164 -9.82 -7.92 -8.75
N PRO A 165 -9.88 -7.54 -7.46
CA PRO A 165 -9.64 -6.19 -6.96
C PRO A 165 -8.15 -5.82 -6.87
N ALA A 166 -7.35 -6.22 -7.87
CA ALA A 166 -5.90 -6.00 -7.86
C ALA A 166 -5.54 -4.51 -7.81
N ALA A 167 -6.24 -3.66 -8.56
CA ALA A 167 -6.01 -2.22 -8.55
C ALA A 167 -6.20 -1.58 -7.17
N ALA A 168 -7.16 -2.06 -6.35
CA ALA A 168 -7.36 -1.52 -5.01
C ALA A 168 -6.12 -1.71 -4.12
N MET A 169 -5.39 -2.82 -4.33
CA MET A 169 -4.17 -3.13 -3.59
C MET A 169 -2.95 -2.36 -4.12
N LEU A 170 -2.93 -2.01 -5.41
CA LEU A 170 -1.77 -1.37 -6.05
C LEU A 170 -1.76 0.16 -5.93
N VAL A 171 -2.93 0.80 -5.81
CA VAL A 171 -3.01 2.27 -5.67
C VAL A 171 -2.25 2.78 -4.43
N PRO A 172 -2.43 2.22 -3.21
CA PRO A 172 -1.67 2.70 -2.05
C PRO A 172 -0.15 2.54 -2.22
N VAL A 173 0.27 1.45 -2.85
CA VAL A 173 1.68 1.22 -3.17
C VAL A 173 2.22 2.31 -4.11
N MET A 174 1.48 2.66 -5.16
CA MET A 174 1.84 3.75 -6.07
C MET A 174 1.92 5.10 -5.35
N VAL A 175 0.92 5.42 -4.55
CA VAL A 175 0.78 6.73 -3.89
C VAL A 175 1.92 6.97 -2.89
N GLN A 176 2.35 5.93 -2.19
CA GLN A 176 3.32 6.07 -1.08
C GLN A 176 4.76 5.75 -1.48
N LEU A 177 4.95 4.80 -2.39
CA LEU A 177 6.27 4.23 -2.71
C LEU A 177 6.70 4.51 -4.16
N GLY A 178 5.76 5.00 -4.97
CA GLY A 178 6.01 5.44 -6.32
C GLY A 178 5.99 4.32 -7.37
N ARG A 179 6.28 4.74 -8.61
CA ARG A 179 6.03 3.95 -9.83
C ARG A 179 6.82 2.66 -9.90
N ARG A 180 8.10 2.71 -9.54
CA ARG A 180 9.00 1.56 -9.64
C ARG A 180 8.51 0.42 -8.76
N VAL A 181 8.14 0.73 -7.51
CA VAL A 181 7.60 -0.26 -6.57
C VAL A 181 6.23 -0.75 -7.02
N CYS A 182 5.33 0.16 -7.43
CA CYS A 182 4.02 -0.22 -7.94
C CYS A 182 4.10 -1.21 -9.12
N LEU A 183 4.97 -0.97 -10.10
CA LEU A 183 5.12 -1.85 -11.26
C LEU A 183 5.64 -3.24 -10.86
N ALA A 184 6.62 -3.32 -9.95
CA ALA A 184 7.14 -4.60 -9.48
C ALA A 184 6.14 -5.37 -8.62
N CYS A 185 5.45 -4.69 -7.70
CA CYS A 185 4.34 -5.27 -6.94
C CYS A 185 3.23 -5.76 -7.87
N GLY A 186 2.88 -4.97 -8.88
CA GLY A 186 1.89 -5.32 -9.89
C GLY A 186 2.28 -6.52 -10.73
N PHE A 187 3.55 -6.61 -11.14
CA PHE A 187 4.08 -7.79 -11.83
C PHE A 187 4.02 -9.04 -10.95
N GLY A 188 4.46 -8.96 -9.70
CA GLY A 188 4.37 -10.07 -8.74
C GLY A 188 2.92 -10.52 -8.52
N LEU A 189 1.99 -9.57 -8.36
CA LEU A 189 0.57 -9.85 -8.18
C LEU A 189 -0.08 -10.44 -9.44
N ALA A 190 0.31 -9.96 -10.63
CA ALA A 190 -0.14 -10.49 -11.91
C ALA A 190 0.26 -11.96 -12.09
N VAL A 191 1.52 -12.29 -11.82
CA VAL A 191 2.02 -13.67 -11.89
C VAL A 191 1.30 -14.54 -10.86
N ALA A 192 1.21 -14.08 -9.60
CA ALA A 192 0.52 -14.82 -8.54
C ALA A 192 -0.96 -15.11 -8.88
N ALA A 193 -1.71 -14.12 -9.36
CA ALA A 193 -3.11 -14.28 -9.73
C ALA A 193 -3.29 -15.22 -10.93
N ALA A 194 -2.45 -15.12 -11.96
CA ALA A 194 -2.49 -16.02 -13.12
C ALA A 194 -2.28 -17.49 -12.74
N MET A 195 -1.44 -17.77 -11.73
CA MET A 195 -1.18 -19.13 -11.25
C MET A 195 -2.36 -19.72 -10.44
N MET A 196 -3.22 -18.88 -9.86
CA MET A 196 -4.37 -19.32 -9.06
C MET A 196 -5.53 -19.88 -9.87
N VAL A 197 -5.58 -19.55 -11.16
CA VAL A 197 -6.58 -20.06 -12.11
C VAL A 197 -5.87 -21.10 -12.99
N PRO A 198 -6.17 -22.41 -12.83
CA PRO A 198 -5.60 -23.46 -13.67
C PRO A 198 -6.45 -23.68 -14.96
N PRO A 199 -5.83 -23.90 -16.14
CA PRO A 199 -4.40 -23.74 -16.41
C PRO A 199 -4.00 -22.26 -16.34
N PHE A 200 -2.69 -21.98 -16.19
CA PHE A 200 -2.16 -20.62 -16.00
C PHE A 200 -2.87 -19.57 -16.88
N ASP A 201 -3.66 -18.69 -16.25
CA ASP A 201 -4.49 -17.70 -16.97
C ASP A 201 -3.65 -16.46 -17.29
N ALA A 202 -2.96 -16.50 -18.43
CA ALA A 202 -2.13 -15.40 -18.92
C ALA A 202 -2.95 -14.11 -19.16
N VAL A 203 -4.24 -14.22 -19.52
CA VAL A 203 -5.10 -13.04 -19.74
C VAL A 203 -5.35 -12.31 -18.43
N LEU A 204 -5.60 -13.05 -17.35
CA LEU A 204 -5.72 -12.47 -16.01
C LEU A 204 -4.41 -11.77 -15.58
N GLY A 205 -3.26 -12.42 -15.78
CA GLY A 205 -1.97 -11.81 -15.47
C GLY A 205 -1.72 -10.52 -16.26
N LEU A 206 -1.96 -10.55 -17.56
CA LEU A 206 -1.76 -9.38 -18.44
C LEU A 206 -2.70 -8.23 -18.10
N THR A 207 -3.97 -8.51 -17.78
CA THR A 207 -4.93 -7.47 -17.37
C THR A 207 -4.57 -6.84 -16.01
N ILE A 208 -4.08 -7.62 -15.04
CA ILE A 208 -3.55 -7.06 -13.77
C ILE A 208 -2.27 -6.23 -14.03
N GLY A 209 -1.39 -6.70 -14.91
CA GLY A 209 -0.21 -5.94 -15.34
C GLY A 209 -0.57 -4.62 -16.02
N ALA A 210 -1.64 -4.61 -16.84
CA ALA A 210 -2.19 -3.42 -17.45
C ALA A 210 -2.70 -2.43 -16.40
N GLN A 211 -3.42 -2.91 -15.38
CA GLN A 211 -3.86 -2.09 -14.25
C GLN A 211 -2.67 -1.50 -13.51
N ALA A 212 -1.66 -2.30 -13.18
CA ALA A 212 -0.46 -1.83 -12.49
C ALA A 212 0.25 -0.71 -13.28
N THR A 213 0.30 -0.86 -14.61
CA THR A 213 0.90 0.13 -15.51
C THR A 213 0.04 1.40 -15.57
N ALA A 214 -1.27 1.27 -15.74
CA ALA A 214 -2.17 2.42 -15.75
C ALA A 214 -2.12 3.18 -14.42
N ILE A 215 -2.12 2.49 -13.28
CA ILE A 215 -1.95 3.11 -11.95
C ILE A 215 -0.61 3.84 -11.86
N ALA A 216 0.49 3.18 -12.22
CA ALA A 216 1.81 3.79 -12.13
C ALA A 216 1.97 5.04 -13.03
N PHE A 217 1.25 5.15 -14.14
CA PHE A 217 1.42 6.24 -15.10
C PHE A 217 0.33 7.30 -15.04
N CYS A 218 -0.89 6.93 -14.64
CA CYS A 218 -2.07 7.80 -14.68
C CYS A 218 -2.49 8.30 -13.29
N THR A 219 -1.97 7.76 -12.18
CA THR A 219 -2.25 8.33 -10.86
C THR A 219 -1.64 9.75 -10.75
N PRO A 220 -2.46 10.79 -10.51
CA PRO A 220 -1.98 12.16 -10.42
C PRO A 220 -0.99 12.35 -9.26
N ARG A 221 0.14 13.02 -9.53
CA ARG A 221 1.12 13.37 -8.48
C ARG A 221 0.73 14.62 -7.67
N HIS A 222 -0.09 15.50 -8.24
CA HIS A 222 -0.48 16.76 -7.62
C HIS A 222 -1.67 16.54 -6.67
N ARG A 223 -1.36 16.36 -5.38
CA ARG A 223 -2.30 16.05 -4.28
C ARG A 223 -3.28 17.16 -3.89
N GLY A 224 -3.30 18.30 -4.59
CA GLY A 224 -4.26 19.41 -4.36
C GLY A 224 -5.52 19.36 -5.23
N ALA A 225 -5.67 18.31 -6.05
CA ALA A 225 -6.58 18.33 -7.17
C ALA A 225 -7.85 17.45 -6.99
N GLY A 226 -8.03 16.88 -5.80
CA GLY A 226 -9.27 16.25 -5.33
C GLY A 226 -9.83 15.14 -6.22
N TRP A 227 -11.11 14.81 -5.96
CA TRP A 227 -11.96 13.91 -6.75
C TRP A 227 -12.07 14.29 -8.24
N ARG A 228 -11.63 15.49 -8.63
CA ARG A 228 -11.74 15.99 -10.01
C ARG A 228 -10.90 15.19 -11.00
N TRP A 229 -9.83 14.53 -10.53
CA TRP A 229 -8.99 13.65 -11.37
C TRP A 229 -9.35 12.17 -11.26
N ALA A 230 -10.30 11.80 -10.39
CA ALA A 230 -10.72 10.41 -10.28
C ALA A 230 -11.36 9.89 -11.59
N PRO A 231 -12.27 10.62 -12.27
CA PRO A 231 -12.86 10.14 -13.53
C PRO A 231 -11.85 9.86 -14.66
N PRO A 232 -10.94 10.78 -15.03
CA PRO A 232 -9.96 10.49 -16.10
C PRO A 232 -8.98 9.39 -15.72
N PHE A 233 -8.63 9.27 -14.43
CA PHE A 233 -7.80 8.18 -13.93
C PHE A 233 -8.48 6.82 -14.05
N MET A 234 -9.76 6.72 -13.65
CA MET A 234 -10.57 5.50 -13.76
C MET A 234 -10.76 5.10 -15.22
N LEU A 235 -11.04 6.06 -16.10
CA LEU A 235 -11.18 5.81 -17.53
C LEU A 235 -9.87 5.29 -18.14
N ALA A 236 -8.71 5.84 -17.74
CA ALA A 236 -7.42 5.35 -18.20
C ALA A 236 -7.14 3.91 -17.74
N CYS A 237 -7.48 3.57 -16.50
CA CYS A 237 -7.33 2.22 -15.97
C CYS A 237 -8.26 1.21 -16.68
N ALA A 238 -9.54 1.55 -16.83
CA ALA A 238 -10.51 0.75 -17.56
C ALA A 238 -10.13 0.56 -19.04
N GLY A 239 -9.66 1.63 -19.69
CA GLY A 239 -9.18 1.61 -21.07
C GLY A 239 -7.94 0.72 -21.25
N ALA A 240 -6.99 0.76 -20.32
CA ALA A 240 -5.81 -0.10 -20.36
C ALA A 240 -6.18 -1.58 -20.22
N THR A 241 -7.07 -1.93 -19.28
CA THR A 241 -7.55 -3.31 -19.13
C THR A 241 -8.33 -3.79 -20.34
N PHE A 242 -9.19 -2.93 -20.90
CA PHE A 242 -9.96 -3.23 -22.10
C PHE A 242 -9.05 -3.49 -23.30
N ALA A 243 -8.08 -2.59 -23.54
CA ALA A 243 -7.14 -2.71 -24.65
C ALA A 243 -6.29 -3.98 -24.55
N VAL A 244 -5.79 -4.32 -23.35
CA VAL A 244 -5.01 -5.55 -23.15
C VAL A 244 -5.89 -6.79 -23.31
N TYR A 245 -7.10 -6.81 -22.76
CA TYR A 245 -8.03 -7.91 -22.97
C TYR A 245 -8.34 -8.12 -24.46
N LEU A 246 -8.70 -7.05 -25.17
CA LEU A 246 -8.97 -7.07 -26.60
C LEU A 246 -7.76 -7.58 -27.41
N ALA A 247 -6.56 -7.08 -27.10
CA ALA A 247 -5.33 -7.52 -27.73
C ALA A 247 -5.06 -9.01 -27.50
N THR A 248 -5.29 -9.51 -26.28
CA THR A 248 -5.11 -10.94 -25.99
C THR A 248 -6.08 -11.81 -26.79
N GLN A 249 -7.35 -11.39 -26.93
CA GLN A 249 -8.35 -12.13 -27.70
C GLN A 249 -8.01 -12.16 -29.20
N LEU A 250 -7.56 -11.02 -29.74
CA LEU A 250 -7.08 -10.91 -31.12
C LEU A 250 -5.88 -11.84 -31.37
N LEU A 251 -4.94 -11.92 -30.43
CA LEU A 251 -3.75 -12.77 -30.55
C LEU A 251 -4.06 -14.26 -30.37
N SER A 252 -4.97 -14.62 -29.47
CA SER A 252 -5.27 -16.03 -29.16
C SER A 252 -6.24 -16.66 -30.15
N ALA A 253 -7.29 -15.95 -30.56
CA ALA A 253 -8.34 -16.48 -31.41
C ALA A 253 -8.17 -16.09 -32.89
N GLY A 254 -7.38 -15.05 -33.20
CA GLY A 254 -7.26 -14.51 -34.56
C GLY A 254 -8.55 -13.86 -35.08
N THR A 255 -9.56 -13.73 -34.23
CA THR A 255 -10.91 -13.27 -34.57
C THR A 255 -11.45 -12.35 -33.47
N LEU A 256 -12.22 -11.34 -33.87
CA LEU A 256 -12.99 -10.50 -32.94
C LEU A 256 -14.31 -11.21 -32.62
N HIS A 257 -14.29 -12.20 -31.73
CA HIS A 257 -15.51 -12.69 -31.08
C HIS A 257 -16.01 -11.70 -30.02
N VAL A 258 -15.94 -10.38 -30.30
CA VAL A 258 -16.51 -9.33 -29.42
C VAL A 258 -18.04 -9.48 -29.30
N PHE A 259 -18.64 -10.23 -30.22
CA PHE A 259 -20.09 -10.45 -30.30
C PHE A 259 -20.52 -11.93 -30.26
N ASP A 260 -19.61 -12.87 -29.99
CA ASP A 260 -19.98 -14.28 -29.86
C ASP A 260 -20.45 -14.57 -28.42
N LEU A 261 -21.77 -14.68 -28.27
CA LEU A 261 -22.53 -14.50 -27.03
C LEU A 261 -22.54 -15.74 -26.11
N SER A 262 -21.37 -16.23 -25.71
CA SER A 262 -21.33 -17.06 -24.49
C SER A 262 -21.33 -16.16 -23.25
N SER A 263 -22.12 -16.51 -22.23
CA SER A 263 -22.26 -15.71 -21.00
C SER A 263 -20.94 -15.50 -20.23
N LEU A 264 -19.95 -16.36 -20.48
CA LEU A 264 -18.66 -16.36 -19.78
C LEU A 264 -17.67 -15.32 -20.32
N GLU A 265 -17.60 -15.12 -21.64
CA GLU A 265 -16.68 -14.16 -22.28
C GLU A 265 -17.10 -12.69 -22.04
N TRP A 266 -18.42 -12.42 -22.07
CA TRP A 266 -18.95 -11.11 -21.63
C TRP A 266 -18.69 -10.84 -20.16
N GLY A 267 -18.77 -11.88 -19.31
CA GLY A 267 -18.42 -11.77 -17.89
C GLY A 267 -16.96 -11.39 -17.66
N ARG A 268 -16.04 -11.93 -18.47
CA ARG A 268 -14.60 -11.63 -18.38
C ARG A 268 -14.25 -10.24 -18.91
N LEU A 269 -14.79 -9.83 -20.06
CA LEU A 269 -14.60 -8.48 -20.60
C LEU A 269 -15.21 -7.42 -19.67
N GLY A 270 -16.47 -7.60 -19.28
CA GLY A 270 -17.15 -6.72 -18.33
C GLY A 270 -16.38 -6.64 -17.01
N GLY A 271 -15.87 -7.78 -16.54
CA GLY A 271 -15.01 -7.85 -15.36
C GLY A 271 -13.73 -7.05 -15.46
N ALA A 272 -13.01 -7.16 -16.58
CA ALA A 272 -11.77 -6.42 -16.78
C ALA A 272 -12.02 -4.90 -16.78
N CYS A 273 -13.06 -4.44 -17.48
CA CYS A 273 -13.44 -3.02 -17.52
C CYS A 273 -13.89 -2.50 -16.16
N ILE A 274 -14.78 -3.24 -15.49
CA ILE A 274 -15.32 -2.86 -14.19
C ILE A 274 -14.20 -2.87 -13.14
N ALA A 275 -13.30 -3.85 -13.21
CA ALA A 275 -12.15 -3.91 -12.32
C ALA A 275 -11.22 -2.71 -12.53
N GLY A 276 -10.94 -2.35 -13.78
CA GLY A 276 -10.16 -1.16 -14.12
C GLY A 276 -10.86 0.15 -13.75
N MET A 277 -12.18 0.17 -13.56
CA MET A 277 -12.92 1.38 -13.21
C MET A 277 -13.14 1.53 -11.70
N ILE A 278 -13.65 0.50 -11.02
CA ILE A 278 -14.13 0.56 -9.64
C ILE A 278 -12.98 0.39 -8.64
N TRP A 279 -12.09 -0.58 -8.84
CA TRP A 279 -11.07 -0.89 -7.83
C TRP A 279 -10.01 0.18 -7.62
N PRO A 280 -9.60 0.98 -8.61
CA PRO A 280 -8.72 2.11 -8.35
C PRO A 280 -9.36 3.14 -7.41
N LEU A 281 -10.69 3.33 -7.48
CA LEU A 281 -11.41 4.23 -6.58
C LEU A 281 -11.40 3.70 -5.14
N VAL A 282 -11.65 2.41 -4.97
CA VAL A 282 -11.53 1.74 -3.66
C VAL A 282 -10.09 1.87 -3.14
N GLY A 283 -9.10 1.72 -4.02
CA GLY A 283 -7.69 1.92 -3.69
C GLY A 283 -7.37 3.31 -3.14
N LEU A 284 -7.94 4.36 -3.74
CA LEU A 284 -7.82 5.74 -3.23
C LEU A 284 -8.50 5.91 -1.87
N ALA A 285 -9.64 5.23 -1.64
CA ALA A 285 -10.36 5.31 -0.38
C ALA A 285 -9.64 4.60 0.78
N ILE A 286 -8.92 3.50 0.51
CA ILE A 286 -8.18 2.75 1.53
C ILE A 286 -6.75 3.26 1.75
N ASP A 287 -6.21 4.10 0.86
CA ASP A 287 -4.85 4.65 0.96
C ASP A 287 -4.54 5.30 2.34
N PRO A 288 -5.44 6.08 2.97
CA PRO A 288 -5.19 6.65 4.30
C PRO A 288 -5.05 5.58 5.40
N LEU A 289 -5.76 4.45 5.27
CA LEU A 289 -5.63 3.34 6.22
C LEU A 289 -4.28 2.64 6.06
N PHE A 290 -3.84 2.43 4.82
CA PHE A 290 -2.51 1.90 4.54
C PHE A 290 -1.43 2.85 5.07
N GLU A 291 -1.57 4.16 4.84
CA GLU A 291 -0.62 5.18 5.29
C GLU A 291 -0.42 5.14 6.82
N ARG A 292 -1.53 5.05 7.57
CA ARG A 292 -1.51 4.91 9.03
C ARG A 292 -0.88 3.60 9.49
N ALA A 293 -1.20 2.48 8.83
CA ALA A 293 -0.65 1.17 9.16
C ALA A 293 0.86 1.06 8.84
N ALA A 294 1.31 1.70 7.77
CA ALA A 294 2.73 1.77 7.40
C ALA A 294 3.55 2.68 8.34
N GLY A 295 2.88 3.54 9.11
CA GLY A 295 3.53 4.52 9.98
C GLY A 295 4.29 5.59 9.19
N ASN A 296 3.86 5.85 7.96
CA ASN A 296 4.50 6.82 7.08
C ASN A 296 3.83 8.18 7.24
N LEU A 297 4.63 9.21 7.54
CA LEU A 297 4.20 10.60 7.40
C LEU A 297 4.30 10.96 5.92
N SER A 298 3.24 10.71 5.15
CA SER A 298 3.21 11.19 3.76
C SER A 298 2.72 12.63 3.69
N ARG A 299 2.94 13.25 2.54
CA ARG A 299 2.52 14.64 2.30
C ARG A 299 1.01 14.85 2.46
N SER A 300 0.16 13.85 2.16
CA SER A 300 -1.29 13.96 2.36
C SER A 300 -1.65 14.07 3.83
N LEU A 301 -1.10 13.19 4.66
CA LEU A 301 -1.30 13.26 6.11
C LEU A 301 -0.72 14.55 6.69
N LEU A 302 0.42 15.05 6.21
CA LEU A 302 0.94 16.35 6.63
C LEU A 302 -0.02 17.50 6.27
N LEU A 303 -0.64 17.48 5.10
CA LEU A 303 -1.65 18.48 4.72
C LEU A 303 -2.89 18.39 5.62
N GLU A 304 -3.38 17.17 5.90
CA GLU A 304 -4.51 16.94 6.83
C GLU A 304 -4.19 17.41 8.25
N LEU A 305 -2.97 17.14 8.73
CA LEU A 305 -2.49 17.61 10.03
C LEU A 305 -2.23 19.12 10.07
N SER A 306 -1.99 19.75 8.92
CA SER A 306 -1.80 21.21 8.82
C SER A 306 -3.10 22.00 8.85
N ASP A 307 -4.26 21.34 8.69
CA ASP A 307 -5.56 21.99 8.77
C ASP A 307 -5.83 22.49 10.20
N LEU A 308 -6.01 23.80 10.35
CA LEU A 308 -6.28 24.44 11.64
C LEU A 308 -7.63 24.00 12.24
N ASN A 309 -8.53 23.45 11.43
CA ASN A 309 -9.78 22.86 11.89
C ASN A 309 -9.62 21.45 12.49
N ASN A 310 -8.41 20.89 12.47
CA ASN A 310 -8.15 19.60 13.08
C ASN A 310 -8.58 19.61 14.56
N PRO A 311 -9.36 18.63 15.04
CA PRO A 311 -9.84 18.60 16.42
C PRO A 311 -8.74 18.69 17.47
N VAL A 312 -7.54 18.19 17.17
CA VAL A 312 -6.39 18.27 18.08
C VAL A 312 -5.91 19.71 18.18
N LEU A 313 -5.73 20.42 17.06
CA LEU A 313 -5.30 21.83 17.07
C LEU A 313 -6.36 22.74 17.69
N GLN A 314 -7.64 22.48 17.46
CA GLN A 314 -8.74 23.17 18.16
C GLN A 314 -8.72 22.95 19.67
N ARG A 315 -8.31 21.76 20.14
CA ARG A 315 -8.13 21.51 21.57
C ARG A 315 -6.94 22.26 22.15
N ILE A 316 -5.83 22.39 21.41
CA ILE A 316 -4.69 23.20 21.87
C ILE A 316 -5.09 24.67 21.94
N SER A 317 -5.75 25.20 20.91
CA SER A 317 -6.14 26.61 20.87
C SER A 317 -7.13 26.99 21.98
N THR A 318 -8.02 26.08 22.36
CA THR A 318 -9.00 26.29 23.44
C THR A 318 -8.43 26.03 24.84
N ARG A 319 -7.61 24.99 25.04
CA ARG A 319 -7.07 24.63 26.36
C ARG A 319 -5.80 25.38 26.74
N ALA A 320 -5.00 25.81 25.76
CA ALA A 320 -3.70 26.45 25.96
C ALA A 320 -3.44 27.52 24.88
N PRO A 321 -4.20 28.65 24.90
CA PRO A 321 -4.13 29.68 23.85
C PRO A 321 -2.73 30.30 23.69
N GLY A 322 -1.98 30.48 24.77
CA GLY A 322 -0.60 30.99 24.72
C GLY A 322 0.35 30.02 24.02
N THR A 323 0.25 28.72 24.32
CA THR A 323 1.02 27.66 23.64
C THR A 323 0.65 27.57 22.16
N TRP A 324 -0.63 27.76 21.83
CA TRP A 324 -1.10 27.80 20.45
C TRP A 324 -0.51 28.98 19.68
N ALA A 325 -0.57 30.19 20.25
CA ALA A 325 0.00 31.39 19.63
C ALA A 325 1.51 31.24 19.39
N HIS A 326 2.24 30.72 20.38
CA HIS A 326 3.66 30.40 20.26
C HIS A 326 3.94 29.40 19.14
N SER A 327 3.24 28.26 19.13
CA SER A 327 3.44 27.21 18.13
C SER A 327 3.12 27.70 16.71
N ARG A 328 2.09 28.55 16.55
CA ARG A 328 1.73 29.14 15.26
C ARG A 328 2.77 30.16 14.78
N ALA A 329 3.27 31.03 15.66
CA ALA A 329 4.33 31.97 15.32
C ALA A 329 5.64 31.24 14.95
N MET A 330 6.02 30.23 15.74
CA MET A 330 7.18 29.38 15.49
C MET A 330 7.06 28.64 14.16
N ALA A 331 5.88 28.12 13.83
CA ALA A 331 5.64 27.42 12.58
C ALA A 331 5.92 28.30 11.34
N ASN A 332 5.50 29.56 11.35
CA ASN A 332 5.76 30.50 10.25
C ASN A 332 7.26 30.79 10.08
N LEU A 333 7.99 30.98 11.19
CA LEU A 333 9.43 31.22 11.17
C LEU A 333 10.19 29.98 10.69
N ALA A 334 9.83 28.81 11.23
CA ALA A 334 10.47 27.55 10.91
C ALA A 334 10.20 27.10 9.47
N GLU A 335 8.98 27.32 8.95
CA GLU A 335 8.64 27.08 7.54
C GLU A 335 9.51 27.96 6.62
N SER A 336 9.62 29.25 6.93
CA SER A 336 10.43 30.20 6.15
C SER A 336 11.91 29.82 6.14
N ALA A 337 12.45 29.45 7.31
CA ALA A 337 13.83 28.99 7.44
C ALA A 337 14.06 27.67 6.68
N ALA A 338 13.14 26.71 6.79
CA ALA A 338 13.21 25.44 6.07
C ALA A 338 13.19 25.64 4.55
N HIS A 339 12.34 26.56 4.06
CA HIS A 339 12.30 26.91 2.65
C HIS A 339 13.61 27.52 2.17
N ALA A 340 14.25 28.38 2.98
CA ALA A 340 15.53 29.00 2.63
C ALA A 340 16.69 27.99 2.51
N VAL A 341 16.69 26.93 3.32
CA VAL A 341 17.75 25.89 3.31
C VAL A 341 17.40 24.67 2.43
N GLY A 342 16.27 24.69 1.71
CA GLY A 342 15.83 23.60 0.86
C GLY A 342 15.32 22.35 1.60
N ALA A 343 14.91 22.49 2.86
CA ALA A 343 14.29 21.43 3.65
C ALA A 343 12.77 21.31 3.36
N ASP A 344 12.14 20.23 3.83
CA ASP A 344 10.68 20.03 3.70
C ASP A 344 9.93 20.99 4.64
N ALA A 345 9.59 22.17 4.09
CA ALA A 345 8.93 23.24 4.81
C ALA A 345 7.55 22.84 5.38
N LEU A 346 6.81 21.96 4.69
CA LEU A 346 5.51 21.49 5.17
C LEU A 346 5.67 20.59 6.39
N LEU A 347 6.62 19.65 6.36
CA LEU A 347 6.92 18.79 7.50
C LEU A 347 7.34 19.64 8.72
N VAL A 348 8.20 20.63 8.51
CA VAL A 348 8.66 21.52 9.58
C VAL A 348 7.51 22.35 10.16
N ARG A 349 6.66 22.93 9.32
CA ARG A 349 5.48 23.68 9.76
C ARG A 349 4.53 22.83 10.60
N VAL A 350 4.19 21.64 10.10
CA VAL A 350 3.31 20.70 10.81
C VAL A 350 3.96 20.26 12.11
N GLY A 351 5.25 19.90 12.09
CA GLY A 351 6.02 19.56 13.28
C GLY A 351 5.94 20.67 14.35
N ALA A 352 6.09 21.93 13.94
CA ALA A 352 5.99 23.08 14.85
C ALA A 352 4.59 23.26 15.45
N TYR A 353 3.50 22.96 14.72
CA TYR A 353 2.14 23.01 15.29
C TYR A 353 1.94 22.03 16.44
N TYR A 354 2.54 20.84 16.37
CA TYR A 354 2.33 19.77 17.35
C TYR A 354 3.47 19.62 18.37
N HIS A 355 4.59 20.34 18.22
CA HIS A 355 5.79 20.16 19.05
C HIS A 355 5.51 20.31 20.55
N ASP A 356 4.58 21.20 20.89
CA ASP A 356 4.19 21.55 22.26
C ASP A 356 2.85 20.94 22.69
N LEU A 357 2.31 19.97 21.94
CA LEU A 357 1.03 19.33 22.24
C LEU A 357 0.99 18.78 23.68
N GLY A 358 2.12 18.28 24.21
CA GLY A 358 2.23 17.77 25.58
C GLY A 358 1.94 18.80 26.67
N LYS A 359 2.13 20.11 26.40
CA LYS A 359 1.85 21.18 27.37
C LYS A 359 0.36 21.34 27.65
N THR A 360 -0.53 20.80 26.80
CA THR A 360 -1.98 20.84 27.00
C THR A 360 -2.47 20.04 28.22
N CYS A 361 -1.71 19.06 28.70
CA CYS A 361 -2.06 18.28 29.90
C CYS A 361 -1.95 19.10 31.20
N GLN A 362 -1.10 20.13 31.22
CA GLN A 362 -0.82 20.97 32.39
C GLN A 362 -0.76 22.46 32.00
N ALA A 363 -1.70 22.91 31.17
CA ALA A 363 -1.67 24.25 30.57
C ALA A 363 -1.45 25.40 31.58
N LYS A 364 -1.97 25.28 32.80
CA LYS A 364 -1.82 26.27 33.89
C LYS A 364 -0.37 26.53 34.30
N TYR A 365 0.53 25.54 34.18
CA TYR A 365 1.95 25.68 34.55
C TYR A 365 2.80 26.30 33.43
N PHE A 366 2.33 26.23 32.19
CA PHE A 366 3.02 26.72 31.00
C PHE A 366 2.42 28.04 30.46
N ALA A 367 1.36 28.57 31.09
CA ALA A 367 0.60 29.76 30.68
C ALA A 367 1.32 31.11 30.92
N GLY A 368 2.66 31.12 30.98
CA GLY A 368 3.44 32.29 31.38
C GLY A 368 3.58 33.43 30.37
N LEU A 369 3.02 33.33 29.15
CA LEU A 369 3.25 34.34 28.10
C LEU A 369 2.07 35.23 27.72
N GLN A 370 0.86 35.01 28.25
CA GLN A 370 -0.30 35.88 27.95
C GLN A 370 -0.69 36.81 29.10
N VAL A 371 -0.35 36.47 30.34
CA VAL A 371 -0.65 37.32 31.50
C VAL A 371 0.27 38.55 31.55
N LEU A 372 1.41 38.53 30.86
CA LEU A 372 2.35 39.65 30.86
C LEU A 372 1.91 40.82 29.96
N ASP A 373 1.12 40.55 28.91
CA ASP A 373 0.70 41.57 27.93
C ASP A 373 -0.52 42.37 28.40
N GLU A 374 -1.44 41.72 29.13
CA GLU A 374 -2.70 42.33 29.60
C GLU A 374 -2.54 43.07 30.94
N VAL A 375 -1.49 42.76 31.72
CA VAL A 375 -1.25 43.38 33.04
C VAL A 375 -0.28 44.57 32.98
N LEU A 376 0.58 44.69 31.95
CA LEU A 376 1.62 45.72 31.95
C LEU A 376 1.43 46.87 30.97
N GLY A 377 0.56 46.80 29.97
CA GLY A 377 0.25 47.98 29.13
C GLY A 377 1.48 48.71 28.56
N LEU A 378 2.55 47.98 28.22
CA LEU A 378 3.79 48.55 27.71
C LEU A 378 3.87 48.37 26.19
N THR A 379 3.33 49.36 25.48
CA THR A 379 3.81 49.69 24.14
C THR A 379 5.25 50.15 24.23
N GLY A 380 6.17 49.39 23.63
CA GLY A 380 7.51 49.85 23.29
C GLY A 380 8.60 49.37 24.23
N LEU A 381 9.76 49.12 23.61
CA LEU A 381 11.02 48.62 24.16
C LEU A 381 11.14 47.09 24.13
N ALA A 382 11.69 46.69 22.99
CA ALA A 382 12.65 45.62 22.92
C ALA A 382 13.66 45.69 24.07
N GLU A 383 14.25 44.52 24.33
CA GLU A 383 15.50 44.30 25.06
C GLU A 383 15.38 43.92 26.55
N VAL A 384 16.17 42.89 26.92
CA VAL A 384 16.61 42.52 28.28
C VAL A 384 15.55 41.68 29.05
N VAL A 385 15.76 40.44 29.54
CA VAL A 385 16.91 39.77 30.18
C VAL A 385 16.76 38.24 30.02
N VAL A 386 17.80 37.54 29.61
CA VAL A 386 17.99 36.11 29.93
C VAL A 386 18.90 36.06 31.15
N VAL A 387 18.36 35.71 32.32
CA VAL A 387 19.12 35.27 33.52
C VAL A 387 18.29 34.16 34.16
N GLY A 388 18.86 32.96 34.17
CA GLY A 388 18.19 31.71 34.58
C GLY A 388 18.21 31.44 36.09
N ALA A 389 17.66 30.29 36.47
CA ALA A 389 18.05 29.60 37.70
C ALA A 389 17.68 28.11 37.63
N ASP A 390 18.70 27.28 37.81
CA ASP A 390 18.67 25.83 38.04
C ASP A 390 18.10 25.53 39.45
N PRO A 391 17.16 24.59 39.62
CA PRO A 391 16.52 24.33 40.93
C PRO A 391 17.33 23.52 41.96
N ARG A 392 18.65 23.29 41.80
CA ARG A 392 19.35 22.23 42.57
C ARG A 392 20.46 22.60 43.57
N GLU A 393 20.81 23.87 43.81
CA GLU A 393 21.97 24.20 44.67
C GLU A 393 21.72 25.18 45.85
N GLN A 394 20.63 25.03 46.63
CA GLN A 394 20.42 25.87 47.84
C GLN A 394 20.20 25.12 49.17
N ARG A 395 20.95 24.03 49.40
CA ARG A 395 21.09 23.50 50.78
C ARG A 395 22.48 22.94 51.03
N VAL A 396 23.44 23.79 51.42
CA VAL A 396 24.46 23.51 52.46
C VAL A 396 25.05 24.86 52.91
N GLY A 397 24.98 25.14 54.22
CA GLY A 397 26.01 25.92 54.94
C GLY A 397 25.67 27.34 55.38
N ALA A 398 25.08 27.48 56.57
CA ALA A 398 25.47 28.46 57.61
C ALA A 398 24.57 28.27 58.84
N ASP A 399 24.97 27.35 59.73
CA ASP A 399 25.19 27.57 61.16
C ASP A 399 25.94 26.35 61.74
#